data_AF-A0A951YD28-F1
#
_entry.id   AF-A0A951YD28-F1
#
_cell.length_a   1.000
_cell.length_b   1.000
_cell.length_c   1.000
_cell.angle_alpha   90.00
_cell.angle_beta   90.00
_cell.angle_gamma   90.00
#
_symmetry.space_group_name_H-M   'P 1'
#
loop_
_entity.id
_entity.type
_entity.pdbx_description
1 polymer ?
#
loop_
_entity_poly.entity_id
_entity_poly.type
_entity_poly.pdbx_seq_one_letter_code
_entity_poly.pdbx_strand_id
1 'polypeptide(L)'
;MNLTFFRLSAIVILLTLAKPSQGSWFTAKKSGFFSDTATWYGNVVPPTVLGSNSIRIPSGINVSLDVDIILNNQYSEIEFFHTGGSPGKIISTTNNHISIHDGNIRGLGTIDIDSMYVGIPSFRMSGTLNLNKLALSGTEMIPDYSIQTNIRKELRLAGGTSKFIYSSVTVALDTNADLVYGGGILATIPNSLDVSKGYNLRYTSISYVHHTFKNVNTLNEFEVAVGAGNTLRLTADVFVPKKLLLTSGSLKTDGYTLTFGPDSGIEPGGNGNITGTNATRIVVQSTLPHFGVIRFSGNIGNFEIQSNTNVELGTDLFISNSMSLQSGRLILNDNNVSLAQAAGITGGSDVSYIITNGKGQLKQHIPAGGNKVYPVGSMQHFAPVTLGNNAVSNYPDIGVNVSDTVFSHGTTGFDLVNTFAIINSAWTVSGNLSNVDLSIEPVWSGANEKNGFNANSCFVSHYTNGGWDVLPGTAATITGAQKSIRRSPVQNFGVFTVADNNTRLSVHDNTSGREEITVYPNPATDNIRITCNGDGIKNASIYDMSGRAVKTFQLGRGTTNIDISTLSNGIYQVSCNGYTNGFRFVKN
;
A
#
# COMPACT_ATOMS: atom_id res chain seq x y z
N MET A 1 -93.69 12.07 -38.43
CA MET A 1 -93.12 12.88 -39.52
C MET A 1 -91.91 12.12 -40.07
N ASN A 2 -92.13 11.46 -41.22
CA ASN A 2 -91.20 11.12 -42.33
C ASN A 2 -89.79 10.56 -42.02
N LEU A 3 -89.51 9.27 -42.28
CA LEU A 3 -89.06 8.62 -43.56
C LEU A 3 -87.52 8.35 -43.51
N THR A 4 -87.09 7.10 -43.26
CA THR A 4 -86.59 6.05 -44.20
C THR A 4 -85.11 6.11 -44.63
N PHE A 5 -84.48 4.94 -44.55
CA PHE A 5 -83.22 4.44 -45.12
C PHE A 5 -82.79 4.99 -46.51
N PHE A 6 -81.47 5.12 -46.77
CA PHE A 6 -80.69 4.22 -47.68
C PHE A 6 -79.20 4.64 -47.84
N ARG A 7 -78.32 3.63 -47.67
CA ARG A 7 -77.12 3.23 -48.44
C ARG A 7 -75.84 4.08 -48.58
N LEU A 8 -74.75 3.37 -48.23
CA LEU A 8 -73.44 3.22 -48.90
C LEU A 8 -72.70 4.49 -49.36
N SER A 9 -71.58 4.73 -48.68
CA SER A 9 -70.30 4.98 -49.37
C SER A 9 -69.21 4.30 -48.56
N ALA A 10 -68.67 3.22 -49.13
CA ALA A 10 -67.46 2.58 -48.67
C ALA A 10 -66.30 3.55 -48.87
N ILE A 11 -65.85 4.18 -47.80
CA ILE A 11 -64.51 4.74 -47.74
C ILE A 11 -63.68 3.71 -46.97
N VAL A 12 -63.09 2.79 -47.72
CA VAL A 12 -61.92 2.04 -47.25
C VAL A 12 -60.84 3.09 -47.04
N ILE A 13 -60.66 3.55 -45.80
CA ILE A 13 -59.41 4.18 -45.40
C ILE A 13 -58.39 3.06 -45.44
N LEU A 14 -57.72 2.95 -46.59
CA LEU A 14 -56.48 2.20 -46.71
C LEU A 14 -55.45 2.95 -45.87
N LEU A 15 -55.45 2.72 -44.55
CA LEU A 15 -54.28 2.97 -43.71
C LEU A 15 -53.19 2.04 -44.26
N THR A 16 -52.45 2.53 -45.25
CA THR A 16 -51.14 1.98 -45.56
C THR A 16 -50.31 2.15 -44.30
N LEU A 17 -50.28 1.11 -43.47
CA LEU A 17 -49.15 0.82 -42.61
C LEU A 17 -47.95 0.81 -43.55
N ALA A 18 -47.27 1.94 -43.69
CA ALA A 18 -45.95 2.01 -44.29
C ALA A 18 -45.07 1.16 -43.37
N LYS A 19 -44.99 -0.14 -43.66
CA LYS A 19 -43.99 -1.01 -43.05
C LYS A 19 -42.65 -0.34 -43.40
N PRO A 20 -41.79 -0.04 -42.43
CA PRO A 20 -40.47 0.45 -42.76
C PRO A 20 -39.82 -0.58 -43.71
N SER A 21 -39.50 -0.12 -44.91
CA SER A 21 -38.97 -0.96 -45.98
C SER A 21 -37.45 -0.92 -45.94
N GLN A 22 -36.83 -2.06 -46.25
CA GLN A 22 -35.40 -2.12 -46.52
C GLN A 22 -35.02 -1.07 -47.58
N GLY A 23 -33.92 -0.36 -47.33
CA GLY A 23 -33.36 0.66 -48.22
C GLY A 23 -32.63 0.04 -49.42
N SER A 24 -31.74 0.81 -50.03
CA SER A 24 -31.01 0.37 -51.21
C SER A 24 -29.87 -0.60 -50.87
N TRP A 25 -29.58 -1.51 -51.81
CA TRP A 25 -28.42 -2.39 -51.75
C TRP A 25 -27.23 -1.78 -52.48
N PHE A 26 -26.10 -1.65 -51.80
CA PHE A 26 -24.82 -1.23 -52.35
C PHE A 26 -23.89 -2.43 -52.43
N THR A 27 -23.62 -2.91 -53.65
CA THR A 27 -22.74 -4.09 -53.85
C THR A 27 -21.37 -3.62 -54.32
N ALA A 28 -20.31 -4.08 -53.64
CA ALA A 28 -18.94 -3.84 -54.08
C ALA A 28 -18.65 -4.60 -55.39
N LYS A 29 -18.11 -3.91 -56.40
CA LYS A 29 -17.78 -4.50 -57.72
C LYS A 29 -16.29 -4.80 -57.89
N LYS A 30 -15.43 -4.10 -57.17
CA LYS A 30 -13.98 -4.31 -57.14
C LYS A 30 -13.43 -3.93 -55.77
N SER A 31 -12.23 -4.42 -55.44
CA SER A 31 -11.51 -3.97 -54.25
C SER A 31 -11.12 -2.49 -54.37
N GLY A 32 -11.24 -1.73 -53.28
CA GLY A 32 -11.00 -0.29 -53.27
C GLY A 32 -11.39 0.35 -51.94
N PHE A 33 -11.25 1.68 -51.87
CA PHE A 33 -11.69 2.46 -50.71
C PHE A 33 -13.22 2.53 -50.63
N PHE A 34 -13.76 2.61 -49.41
CA PHE A 34 -15.20 2.71 -49.18
C PHE A 34 -15.75 3.99 -49.83
N SER A 35 -15.06 5.11 -49.69
CA SER A 35 -15.49 6.40 -50.27
C SER A 35 -15.34 6.51 -51.80
N ASP A 36 -14.69 5.54 -52.46
CA ASP A 36 -14.48 5.57 -53.91
C ASP A 36 -15.72 5.04 -54.66
N THR A 37 -16.33 5.89 -55.47
CA THR A 37 -17.44 5.52 -56.38
C THR A 37 -17.11 4.30 -57.24
N ALA A 38 -15.85 4.12 -57.65
CA ALA A 38 -15.44 3.01 -58.49
C ALA A 38 -15.46 1.67 -57.75
N THR A 39 -15.49 1.65 -56.42
CA THR A 39 -15.64 0.42 -55.60
C THR A 39 -17.04 -0.18 -55.76
N TRP A 40 -18.05 0.62 -56.09
CA TRP A 40 -19.46 0.23 -56.00
C TRP A 40 -20.15 0.10 -57.38
N TYR A 41 -21.08 -0.85 -57.48
CA TYR A 41 -21.99 -0.91 -58.63
C TYR A 41 -22.81 0.39 -58.74
N GLY A 42 -23.07 0.82 -59.98
CA GLY A 42 -23.76 2.09 -60.24
C GLY A 42 -22.92 3.35 -59.98
N ASN A 43 -21.66 3.22 -59.54
CA ASN A 43 -20.79 4.34 -59.15
C ASN A 43 -21.38 5.21 -58.03
N VAL A 44 -22.15 4.61 -57.12
CA VAL A 44 -22.76 5.30 -55.97
C VAL A 44 -22.14 4.75 -54.69
N VAL A 45 -21.57 5.65 -53.88
CA VAL A 45 -20.98 5.33 -52.59
C VAL A 45 -22.09 5.09 -51.56
N PRO A 46 -22.05 4.01 -50.77
CA PRO A 46 -22.99 3.81 -49.67
C PRO A 46 -22.84 4.91 -48.62
N PRO A 47 -23.92 5.30 -47.93
CA PRO A 47 -23.81 6.23 -46.81
C PRO A 47 -22.98 5.61 -45.68
N THR A 48 -22.30 6.45 -44.89
CA THR A 48 -21.53 6.00 -43.72
C THR A 48 -22.44 5.65 -42.53
N VAL A 49 -23.55 6.38 -42.36
CA VAL A 49 -24.67 5.99 -41.50
C VAL A 49 -25.71 5.27 -42.36
N LEU A 50 -25.88 3.97 -42.19
CA LEU A 50 -26.63 3.16 -43.16
C LEU A 50 -28.12 3.50 -43.23
N GLY A 51 -28.75 3.89 -42.12
CA GLY A 51 -30.22 3.94 -42.07
C GLY A 51 -30.78 2.57 -42.50
N SER A 52 -31.83 2.50 -43.30
CA SER A 52 -32.34 1.20 -43.77
C SER A 52 -31.54 0.54 -44.91
N ASN A 53 -30.43 1.14 -45.36
CA ASN A 53 -29.65 0.63 -46.50
C ASN A 53 -28.80 -0.60 -46.15
N SER A 54 -28.40 -1.36 -47.17
CA SER A 54 -27.61 -2.58 -47.03
C SER A 54 -26.36 -2.55 -47.91
N ILE A 55 -25.26 -3.12 -47.42
CA ILE A 55 -23.99 -3.30 -48.13
C ILE A 55 -23.79 -4.78 -48.40
N ARG A 56 -23.36 -5.13 -49.62
CA ARG A 56 -22.95 -6.49 -49.98
C ARG A 56 -21.48 -6.51 -50.39
N ILE A 57 -20.71 -7.40 -49.76
CA ILE A 57 -19.30 -7.68 -50.06
C ILE A 57 -19.19 -9.09 -50.65
N PRO A 58 -19.01 -9.23 -51.98
CA PRO A 58 -18.81 -10.53 -52.63
C PRO A 58 -17.49 -11.22 -52.26
N SER A 59 -17.41 -12.54 -52.50
CA SER A 59 -16.15 -13.31 -52.44
C SER A 59 -15.00 -12.60 -53.18
N GLY A 60 -13.81 -12.59 -52.57
CA GLY A 60 -12.58 -12.07 -53.16
C GLY A 60 -12.44 -10.55 -53.21
N ILE A 61 -13.46 -9.78 -52.80
CA ILE A 61 -13.42 -8.31 -52.79
C ILE A 61 -13.00 -7.79 -51.42
N ASN A 62 -12.04 -6.86 -51.40
CA ASN A 62 -11.57 -6.16 -50.20
C ASN A 62 -12.03 -4.70 -50.25
N VAL A 63 -12.92 -4.31 -49.34
CA VAL A 63 -13.31 -2.91 -49.15
C VAL A 63 -12.47 -2.32 -48.02
N SER A 64 -11.72 -1.26 -48.33
CA SER A 64 -10.86 -0.56 -47.37
C SER A 64 -11.61 0.63 -46.78
N LEU A 65 -11.83 0.62 -45.46
CA LEU A 65 -12.45 1.71 -44.74
C LEU A 65 -11.48 2.88 -44.64
N ASP A 66 -11.83 3.97 -45.30
CA ASP A 66 -11.29 5.31 -45.15
C ASP A 66 -12.28 6.24 -44.40
N VAL A 67 -13.40 5.68 -43.95
CA VAL A 67 -14.46 6.29 -43.17
C VAL A 67 -15.04 5.29 -42.15
N ASP A 68 -15.66 5.80 -41.11
CA ASP A 68 -16.42 5.00 -40.14
C ASP A 68 -17.77 4.57 -40.71
N ILE A 69 -18.27 3.41 -40.27
CA ILE A 69 -19.59 2.90 -40.66
C ILE A 69 -20.47 2.71 -39.42
N ILE A 70 -21.70 3.20 -39.50
CA ILE A 70 -22.70 3.12 -38.43
C ILE A 70 -23.95 2.40 -38.94
N LEU A 71 -24.30 1.30 -38.29
CA LEU A 71 -25.59 0.63 -38.45
C LEU A 71 -26.51 1.10 -37.32
N ASN A 72 -27.59 1.78 -37.67
CA ASN A 72 -28.47 2.47 -36.71
C ASN A 72 -29.96 2.22 -36.96
N ASN A 73 -30.28 1.20 -37.75
CA ASN A 73 -31.66 0.82 -38.04
C ASN A 73 -31.77 -0.71 -38.16
N GLN A 74 -32.89 -1.29 -37.72
CA GLN A 74 -33.12 -2.74 -37.76
C GLN A 74 -33.00 -3.38 -39.16
N TYR A 75 -33.11 -2.58 -40.22
CA TYR A 75 -32.93 -3.04 -41.60
C TYR A 75 -31.54 -2.75 -42.18
N SER A 76 -30.67 -2.04 -41.44
CA SER A 76 -29.26 -1.89 -41.83
C SER A 76 -28.61 -3.26 -41.93
N GLU A 77 -27.88 -3.52 -43.01
CA GLU A 77 -27.22 -4.81 -43.17
C GLU A 77 -25.85 -4.68 -43.84
N ILE A 78 -24.86 -5.40 -43.32
CA ILE A 78 -23.65 -5.75 -44.07
C ILE A 78 -23.66 -7.26 -44.32
N GLU A 79 -23.73 -7.64 -45.59
CA GLU A 79 -23.74 -9.03 -46.04
C GLU A 79 -22.39 -9.40 -46.67
N PHE A 80 -21.71 -10.39 -46.09
CA PHE A 80 -20.63 -11.08 -46.78
C PHE A 80 -21.20 -12.21 -47.65
N PHE A 81 -21.43 -11.89 -48.92
CA PHE A 81 -22.02 -12.82 -49.88
C PHE A 81 -20.95 -13.76 -50.45
N HIS A 82 -20.81 -14.92 -49.80
CA HIS A 82 -19.80 -15.92 -50.16
C HIS A 82 -20.37 -17.00 -51.08
N THR A 83 -19.81 -17.12 -52.28
CA THR A 83 -20.20 -18.13 -53.28
C THR A 83 -19.06 -19.11 -53.61
N GLY A 84 -18.07 -19.24 -52.72
CA GLY A 84 -16.83 -19.99 -52.94
C GLY A 84 -15.59 -19.08 -53.07
N GLY A 85 -14.40 -19.67 -53.03
CA GLY A 85 -13.11 -18.94 -53.10
C GLY A 85 -12.70 -18.27 -51.78
N SER A 86 -11.97 -17.16 -51.85
CA SER A 86 -11.64 -16.36 -50.66
C SER A 86 -12.88 -15.56 -50.20
N PRO A 87 -13.17 -15.49 -48.88
CA PRO A 87 -14.27 -14.67 -48.38
C PRO A 87 -14.00 -13.18 -48.68
N GLY A 88 -15.09 -12.42 -48.80
CA GLY A 88 -15.00 -10.96 -48.90
C GLY A 88 -14.42 -10.35 -47.61
N LYS A 89 -13.77 -9.20 -47.73
CA LYS A 89 -13.12 -8.54 -46.59
C LYS A 89 -13.52 -7.08 -46.46
N ILE A 90 -13.66 -6.64 -45.22
CA ILE A 90 -13.61 -5.22 -44.85
C ILE A 90 -12.32 -5.01 -44.06
N ILE A 91 -11.48 -4.08 -44.52
CA ILE A 91 -10.17 -3.80 -43.90
C ILE A 91 -10.04 -2.32 -43.56
N SER A 92 -9.19 -1.93 -42.61
CA SER A 92 -8.89 -0.52 -42.30
C SER A 92 -7.41 -0.33 -41.99
N THR A 93 -6.80 0.74 -42.50
CA THR A 93 -5.40 1.12 -42.21
C THR A 93 -5.28 2.46 -41.48
N THR A 94 -6.39 3.18 -41.27
CA THR A 94 -6.43 4.56 -40.75
C THR A 94 -7.26 4.70 -39.47
N ASN A 95 -7.36 3.62 -38.69
CA ASN A 95 -8.13 3.55 -37.44
C ASN A 95 -9.65 3.67 -37.57
N ASN A 96 -10.23 3.49 -38.76
CA ASN A 96 -11.69 3.51 -38.92
C ASN A 96 -12.38 2.29 -38.26
N HIS A 97 -13.63 2.49 -37.87
CA HIS A 97 -14.39 1.56 -37.05
C HIS A 97 -15.81 1.27 -37.60
N ILE A 98 -16.42 0.21 -37.07
CA ILE A 98 -17.83 -0.12 -37.33
C ILE A 98 -18.62 -0.07 -36.01
N SER A 99 -19.70 0.70 -35.96
CA SER A 99 -20.59 0.80 -34.81
C SER A 99 -21.98 0.26 -35.13
N ILE A 100 -22.42 -0.75 -34.39
CA ILE A 100 -23.72 -1.41 -34.59
C ILE A 100 -24.64 -1.08 -33.41
N HIS A 101 -25.55 -0.14 -33.62
CA HIS A 101 -26.61 0.21 -32.68
C HIS A 101 -27.91 -0.53 -32.97
N ASP A 102 -28.15 -0.87 -34.23
CA ASP A 102 -29.27 -1.67 -34.70
C ASP A 102 -28.92 -2.26 -36.09
N GLY A 103 -29.64 -3.28 -36.56
CA GLY A 103 -29.36 -3.98 -37.82
C GLY A 103 -28.49 -5.23 -37.68
N ASN A 104 -27.82 -5.66 -38.75
CA ASN A 104 -27.10 -6.94 -38.77
C ASN A 104 -25.81 -6.95 -39.62
N ILE A 105 -24.86 -7.81 -39.23
CA ILE A 105 -23.75 -8.25 -40.09
C ILE A 105 -23.82 -9.77 -40.19
N ARG A 106 -23.88 -10.31 -41.41
CA ARG A 106 -24.05 -11.75 -41.66
C ARG A 106 -23.18 -12.27 -42.81
N GLY A 107 -23.18 -13.58 -42.98
CA GLY A 107 -22.41 -14.27 -44.01
C GLY A 107 -20.99 -14.65 -43.54
N LEU A 108 -20.21 -15.19 -44.47
CA LEU A 108 -18.84 -15.64 -44.24
C LEU A 108 -17.83 -14.60 -44.74
N GLY A 109 -17.15 -13.92 -43.81
CA GLY A 109 -16.31 -12.77 -44.13
C GLY A 109 -15.07 -12.62 -43.25
N THR A 110 -14.24 -11.63 -43.59
CA THR A 110 -13.19 -11.12 -42.70
C THR A 110 -13.40 -9.64 -42.46
N ILE A 111 -13.38 -9.23 -41.19
CA ILE A 111 -13.28 -7.82 -40.81
C ILE A 111 -11.94 -7.63 -40.11
N ASP A 112 -11.06 -6.80 -40.67
CA ASP A 112 -9.75 -6.44 -40.10
C ASP A 112 -9.63 -4.93 -39.99
N ILE A 113 -10.13 -4.38 -38.89
CA ILE A 113 -10.28 -2.93 -38.68
C ILE A 113 -9.76 -2.54 -37.29
N ASP A 114 -9.75 -1.24 -36.99
CA ASP A 114 -9.30 -0.81 -35.66
C ASP A 114 -10.30 -1.20 -34.59
N SER A 115 -11.56 -0.77 -34.70
CA SER A 115 -12.51 -1.02 -33.63
C SER A 115 -13.91 -1.38 -34.11
N MET A 116 -14.62 -2.10 -33.25
CA MET A 116 -16.01 -2.45 -33.45
C MET A 116 -16.80 -2.26 -32.16
N TYR A 117 -17.97 -1.62 -32.25
CA TYR A 117 -18.97 -1.60 -31.19
C TYR A 117 -20.18 -2.43 -31.63
N VAL A 118 -20.66 -3.31 -30.74
CA VAL A 118 -21.87 -4.11 -30.96
C VAL A 118 -22.82 -3.92 -29.79
N GLY A 119 -23.93 -3.23 -30.06
CA GLY A 119 -24.99 -2.91 -29.10
C GLY A 119 -26.31 -3.63 -29.39
N ILE A 120 -26.29 -4.70 -30.18
CA ILE A 120 -27.45 -5.51 -30.54
C ILE A 120 -27.45 -6.85 -29.77
N PRO A 121 -28.62 -7.47 -29.53
CA PRO A 121 -28.72 -8.66 -28.69
C PRO A 121 -28.08 -9.91 -29.32
N SER A 122 -28.03 -9.99 -30.65
CA SER A 122 -27.42 -11.13 -31.35
C SER A 122 -26.54 -10.69 -32.50
N PHE A 123 -25.31 -11.19 -32.53
CA PHE A 123 -24.35 -10.96 -33.62
C PHE A 123 -24.08 -12.28 -34.35
N ARG A 124 -24.35 -12.33 -35.66
CA ARG A 124 -24.48 -13.61 -36.41
C ARG A 124 -23.44 -13.88 -37.51
N MET A 125 -22.42 -13.03 -37.65
CA MET A 125 -21.41 -13.21 -38.68
C MET A 125 -20.61 -14.51 -38.49
N SER A 126 -20.20 -15.16 -39.60
CA SER A 126 -19.19 -16.23 -39.59
C SER A 126 -17.87 -15.74 -40.20
N GLY A 127 -16.75 -16.36 -39.83
CA GLY A 127 -15.41 -16.06 -40.36
C GLY A 127 -14.49 -15.43 -39.32
N THR A 128 -13.84 -14.33 -39.66
CA THR A 128 -12.76 -13.76 -38.82
C THR A 128 -12.98 -12.29 -38.51
N LEU A 129 -12.83 -11.92 -37.24
CA LEU A 129 -12.69 -10.55 -36.76
C LEU A 129 -11.26 -10.35 -36.28
N ASN A 130 -10.55 -9.37 -36.82
CA ASN A 130 -9.23 -8.94 -36.36
C ASN A 130 -9.35 -7.48 -35.95
N LEU A 131 -9.41 -7.21 -34.64
CA LEU A 131 -9.74 -5.90 -34.11
C LEU A 131 -8.64 -5.42 -33.17
N ASN A 132 -8.33 -4.12 -33.16
CA ASN A 132 -7.64 -3.55 -32.01
C ASN A 132 -8.57 -3.52 -30.80
N LYS A 133 -9.81 -3.06 -30.98
CA LYS A 133 -10.78 -2.96 -29.88
C LYS A 133 -12.15 -3.54 -30.26
N LEU A 134 -12.75 -4.29 -29.34
CA LEU A 134 -14.13 -4.75 -29.44
C LEU A 134 -14.89 -4.31 -28.20
N ALA A 135 -15.99 -3.59 -28.38
CA ALA A 135 -16.92 -3.25 -27.30
C ALA A 135 -18.26 -3.95 -27.53
N LEU A 136 -18.74 -4.66 -26.51
CA LEU A 136 -20.01 -5.38 -26.52
C LEU A 136 -20.94 -4.82 -25.45
N SER A 137 -22.23 -4.67 -25.79
CA SER A 137 -23.27 -4.28 -24.85
C SER A 137 -24.44 -5.27 -24.93
N GLY A 138 -24.45 -6.26 -24.05
CA GLY A 138 -25.51 -7.28 -23.97
C GLY A 138 -25.59 -8.21 -25.19
N THR A 139 -24.49 -8.43 -25.89
CA THR A 139 -24.48 -9.17 -27.16
C THR A 139 -24.15 -10.64 -26.99
N GLU A 140 -24.97 -11.49 -27.59
CA GLU A 140 -24.70 -12.91 -27.77
C GLU A 140 -24.12 -13.18 -29.17
N MET A 141 -22.94 -13.78 -29.24
CA MET A 141 -22.32 -14.16 -30.53
C MET A 141 -22.85 -15.53 -30.98
N ILE A 142 -23.51 -15.56 -32.13
CA ILE A 142 -24.22 -16.74 -32.66
C ILE A 142 -23.88 -16.92 -34.15
N PRO A 143 -22.64 -17.29 -34.51
CA PRO A 143 -22.28 -17.51 -35.90
C PRO A 143 -23.06 -18.70 -36.47
N ASP A 144 -23.46 -18.61 -37.75
CA ASP A 144 -24.09 -19.75 -38.46
C ASP A 144 -23.13 -20.95 -38.59
N TYR A 145 -21.82 -20.72 -38.67
CA TYR A 145 -20.79 -21.76 -38.74
C TYR A 145 -19.75 -21.65 -37.62
N SER A 146 -18.84 -20.68 -37.72
CA SER A 146 -17.84 -20.38 -36.71
C SER A 146 -17.36 -18.95 -36.84
N ILE A 147 -16.90 -18.37 -35.74
CA ILE A 147 -16.26 -17.07 -35.72
C ILE A 147 -15.02 -17.09 -34.85
N GLN A 148 -13.91 -16.64 -35.42
CA GLN A 148 -12.67 -16.36 -34.70
C GLN A 148 -12.50 -14.85 -34.56
N THR A 149 -12.39 -14.37 -33.33
CA THR A 149 -12.20 -12.97 -33.00
C THR A 149 -10.83 -12.80 -32.35
N ASN A 150 -9.91 -12.10 -33.01
CA ASN A 150 -8.59 -11.78 -32.49
C ASN A 150 -8.57 -10.31 -32.06
N ILE A 151 -8.28 -10.05 -30.79
CA ILE A 151 -8.34 -8.72 -30.18
C ILE A 151 -6.93 -8.31 -29.75
N ARG A 152 -6.39 -7.27 -30.38
CA ARG A 152 -5.00 -6.83 -30.20
C ARG A 152 -4.81 -5.91 -28.99
N LYS A 153 -5.84 -5.16 -28.56
CA LYS A 153 -5.72 -4.16 -27.49
C LYS A 153 -6.80 -4.25 -26.41
N GLU A 154 -8.09 -4.26 -26.74
CA GLU A 154 -9.15 -4.20 -25.72
C GLU A 154 -10.40 -4.98 -26.10
N LEU A 155 -10.88 -5.84 -25.19
CA LEU A 155 -12.24 -6.35 -25.16
C LEU A 155 -13.00 -5.66 -24.02
N ARG A 156 -14.01 -4.86 -24.34
CA ARG A 156 -14.82 -4.12 -23.38
C ARG A 156 -16.24 -4.65 -23.31
N LEU A 157 -16.68 -4.96 -22.10
CA LEU A 157 -18.06 -5.31 -21.76
C LEU A 157 -18.75 -4.05 -21.24
N ALA A 158 -19.31 -3.27 -22.16
CA ALA A 158 -19.83 -1.93 -21.88
C ALA A 158 -21.17 -1.94 -21.11
N GLY A 159 -21.98 -2.97 -21.29
CA GLY A 159 -23.30 -3.10 -20.65
C GLY A 159 -23.88 -4.50 -20.81
N GLY A 160 -24.92 -4.80 -20.02
CA GLY A 160 -25.65 -6.06 -20.10
C GLY A 160 -24.79 -7.32 -19.92
N THR A 161 -25.31 -8.47 -20.37
CA THR A 161 -24.58 -9.74 -20.35
C THR A 161 -24.19 -10.11 -21.77
N SER A 162 -22.91 -10.01 -22.09
CA SER A 162 -22.38 -10.53 -23.35
C SER A 162 -22.09 -12.02 -23.22
N LYS A 163 -22.21 -12.79 -24.32
CA LYS A 163 -22.15 -14.26 -24.26
C LYS A 163 -21.28 -14.88 -25.35
N PHE A 164 -20.30 -15.68 -24.94
CA PHE A 164 -19.50 -16.58 -25.77
C PHE A 164 -19.78 -18.03 -25.33
N ILE A 165 -20.99 -18.51 -25.61
CA ILE A 165 -21.51 -19.77 -25.06
C ILE A 165 -21.62 -20.91 -26.07
N TYR A 166 -21.20 -20.67 -27.32
CA TYR A 166 -21.20 -21.67 -28.39
C TYR A 166 -19.76 -22.11 -28.68
N SER A 167 -19.54 -23.40 -28.93
CA SER A 167 -18.22 -23.94 -29.31
C SER A 167 -17.70 -23.41 -30.65
N SER A 168 -18.59 -22.85 -31.46
CA SER A 168 -18.29 -22.16 -32.71
C SER A 168 -17.76 -20.73 -32.51
N VAL A 169 -17.71 -20.22 -31.28
CA VAL A 169 -17.19 -18.89 -30.94
C VAL A 169 -15.84 -19.01 -30.26
N THR A 170 -14.83 -18.37 -30.84
CA THR A 170 -13.51 -18.20 -30.22
C THR A 170 -13.13 -16.74 -30.21
N VAL A 171 -12.78 -16.22 -29.03
CA VAL A 171 -12.28 -14.87 -28.84
C VAL A 171 -10.90 -14.96 -28.20
N ALA A 172 -9.86 -14.55 -28.92
CA ALA A 172 -8.48 -14.57 -28.48
C ALA A 172 -7.98 -13.17 -28.16
N LEU A 173 -7.43 -12.98 -26.97
CA LEU A 173 -6.75 -11.76 -26.56
C LEU A 173 -5.25 -11.88 -26.87
N ASP A 174 -4.68 -10.87 -27.50
CA ASP A 174 -3.23 -10.80 -27.74
C ASP A 174 -2.48 -10.41 -26.46
N THR A 175 -1.15 -10.53 -26.47
CA THR A 175 -0.32 -10.21 -25.30
C THR A 175 -0.56 -8.79 -24.80
N ASN A 176 -0.85 -8.66 -23.50
CA ASN A 176 -1.16 -7.41 -22.80
C ASN A 176 -2.46 -6.71 -23.27
N ALA A 177 -3.35 -7.41 -23.97
CA ALA A 177 -4.67 -6.87 -24.25
C ALA A 177 -5.51 -6.79 -22.96
N ASP A 178 -6.36 -5.76 -22.89
CA ASP A 178 -7.24 -5.47 -21.76
C ASP A 178 -8.58 -6.19 -21.92
N LEU A 179 -8.98 -6.96 -20.91
CA LEU A 179 -10.36 -7.39 -20.70
C LEU A 179 -11.00 -6.44 -19.68
N VAL A 180 -11.92 -5.60 -20.15
CA VAL A 180 -12.53 -4.53 -19.36
C VAL A 180 -14.00 -4.84 -19.09
N TYR A 181 -14.34 -5.03 -17.82
CA TYR A 181 -15.72 -5.01 -17.33
C TYR A 181 -16.11 -3.54 -17.09
N GLY A 182 -16.75 -2.93 -18.11
CA GLY A 182 -17.01 -1.50 -18.22
C GLY A 182 -18.43 -1.04 -17.85
N GLY A 183 -19.27 -1.98 -17.42
CA GLY A 183 -20.69 -1.82 -17.11
C GLY A 183 -21.49 -3.09 -17.41
N GLY A 184 -20.92 -3.99 -18.21
CA GLY A 184 -21.46 -5.32 -18.50
C GLY A 184 -20.69 -6.46 -17.84
N ILE A 185 -21.20 -7.67 -18.03
CA ILE A 185 -20.60 -8.94 -17.63
C ILE A 185 -20.47 -9.89 -18.82
N LEU A 186 -19.70 -10.97 -18.66
CA LEU A 186 -19.45 -11.96 -19.69
C LEU A 186 -19.84 -13.36 -19.20
N ALA A 187 -20.68 -14.04 -19.97
CA ALA A 187 -20.93 -15.47 -19.84
C ALA A 187 -20.11 -16.22 -20.90
N THR A 188 -19.34 -17.22 -20.47
CA THR A 188 -18.49 -18.03 -21.36
C THR A 188 -18.60 -19.51 -21.04
N ILE A 189 -18.42 -20.36 -22.04
CA ILE A 189 -18.03 -21.77 -21.84
C ILE A 189 -16.49 -21.88 -21.77
N PRO A 190 -15.93 -23.04 -21.38
CA PRO A 190 -14.49 -23.27 -21.51
C PRO A 190 -14.01 -23.07 -22.96
N ASN A 191 -12.79 -22.55 -23.12
CA ASN A 191 -12.10 -22.33 -24.40
C ASN A 191 -12.70 -21.28 -25.36
N SER A 192 -13.87 -20.69 -25.07
CA SER A 192 -14.43 -19.64 -25.95
C SER A 192 -13.74 -18.27 -25.78
N LEU A 193 -13.06 -18.05 -24.66
CA LEU A 193 -12.16 -16.91 -24.42
C LEU A 193 -10.74 -17.44 -24.18
N ASP A 194 -9.85 -17.19 -25.13
CA ASP A 194 -8.43 -17.53 -25.06
C ASP A 194 -7.63 -16.33 -24.54
N VAL A 195 -7.00 -16.53 -23.38
CA VAL A 195 -6.13 -15.56 -22.70
C VAL A 195 -4.71 -16.12 -22.50
N SER A 196 -4.35 -17.17 -23.25
CA SER A 196 -3.09 -17.90 -23.10
C SER A 196 -1.83 -17.05 -23.32
N LYS A 197 -1.93 -15.98 -24.11
CA LYS A 197 -0.84 -15.04 -24.42
C LYS A 197 -0.56 -13.99 -23.33
N GLY A 198 -1.37 -13.99 -22.29
CA GLY A 198 -1.32 -13.05 -21.18
C GLY A 198 -2.10 -11.76 -21.41
N TYR A 199 -2.85 -11.34 -20.39
CA TYR A 199 -3.88 -10.32 -20.50
C TYR A 199 -3.95 -9.45 -19.24
N ASN A 200 -4.53 -8.26 -19.36
CA ASN A 200 -4.87 -7.42 -18.23
C ASN A 200 -6.37 -7.53 -17.96
N LEU A 201 -6.77 -7.52 -16.68
CA LEU A 201 -8.16 -7.57 -16.26
C LEU A 201 -8.52 -6.30 -15.51
N ARG A 202 -9.57 -5.61 -15.94
CA ARG A 202 -10.01 -4.34 -15.33
C ARG A 202 -11.49 -4.36 -15.02
N TYR A 203 -11.85 -4.00 -13.80
CA TYR A 203 -13.25 -3.74 -13.40
C TYR A 203 -13.45 -2.26 -13.17
N THR A 204 -14.40 -1.66 -13.89
CA THR A 204 -14.64 -0.21 -13.85
C THR A 204 -16.12 0.12 -13.64
N SER A 205 -16.40 1.30 -13.09
CA SER A 205 -17.72 1.96 -13.09
C SER A 205 -18.76 1.49 -12.05
N ILE A 206 -18.90 0.18 -11.80
CA ILE A 206 -19.95 -0.37 -10.92
C ILE A 206 -19.43 -1.48 -10.00
N SER A 207 -20.26 -1.92 -9.04
CA SER A 207 -19.97 -3.12 -8.26
C SER A 207 -20.08 -4.39 -9.09
N TYR A 208 -19.19 -5.34 -8.82
CA TYR A 208 -19.12 -6.63 -9.53
C TYR A 208 -19.01 -7.80 -8.57
N VAL A 209 -19.43 -8.97 -9.05
CA VAL A 209 -19.12 -10.26 -8.46
C VAL A 209 -18.26 -11.02 -9.47
N HIS A 210 -17.04 -11.37 -9.06
CA HIS A 210 -16.14 -12.13 -9.92
C HIS A 210 -16.21 -13.61 -9.59
N HIS A 211 -16.65 -14.40 -10.57
CA HIS A 211 -16.90 -15.82 -10.39
C HIS A 211 -15.63 -16.67 -10.50
N THR A 212 -14.80 -16.42 -11.51
CA THR A 212 -13.54 -17.15 -11.72
C THR A 212 -12.65 -16.39 -12.70
N PHE A 213 -11.36 -16.30 -12.39
CA PHE A 213 -10.36 -15.84 -13.36
C PHE A 213 -10.13 -16.89 -14.44
N LYS A 214 -9.93 -16.46 -15.69
CA LYS A 214 -9.51 -17.36 -16.78
C LYS A 214 -7.99 -17.45 -16.77
N ASN A 215 -7.47 -18.68 -16.62
CA ASN A 215 -6.04 -18.98 -16.64
C ASN A 215 -5.20 -18.00 -15.80
N VAL A 216 -5.39 -18.00 -14.47
CA VAL A 216 -4.77 -17.05 -13.52
C VAL A 216 -3.28 -16.80 -13.71
N ASN A 217 -2.53 -17.79 -14.20
CA ASN A 217 -1.08 -17.68 -14.41
C ASN A 217 -0.70 -16.75 -15.57
N THR A 218 -1.62 -16.45 -16.48
CA THR A 218 -1.39 -15.53 -17.60
C THR A 218 -1.88 -14.10 -17.32
N LEU A 219 -2.45 -13.85 -16.14
CA LEU A 219 -2.87 -12.51 -15.74
C LEU A 219 -1.63 -11.60 -15.58
N ASN A 220 -1.59 -10.47 -16.25
CA ASN A 220 -0.50 -9.51 -16.15
C ASN A 220 -0.82 -8.37 -15.19
N GLU A 221 -2.06 -7.87 -15.24
CA GLU A 221 -2.56 -6.78 -14.40
C GLU A 221 -3.95 -7.14 -13.93
N PHE A 222 -4.22 -6.94 -12.65
CA PHE A 222 -5.55 -6.97 -12.08
C PHE A 222 -5.89 -5.59 -11.53
N GLU A 223 -6.78 -4.85 -12.18
CA GLU A 223 -7.20 -3.53 -11.74
C GLU A 223 -8.62 -3.54 -11.17
N VAL A 224 -8.77 -2.91 -10.00
CA VAL A 224 -10.05 -2.58 -9.38
C VAL A 224 -10.23 -1.05 -9.40
N ALA A 225 -11.08 -0.58 -10.31
CA ALA A 225 -11.41 0.82 -10.53
C ALA A 225 -12.93 1.05 -10.55
N VAL A 226 -13.64 0.39 -9.63
CA VAL A 226 -15.11 0.35 -9.59
C VAL A 226 -15.77 1.64 -9.12
N GLY A 227 -14.97 2.63 -8.69
CA GLY A 227 -15.44 3.90 -8.13
C GLY A 227 -15.68 3.83 -6.62
N ALA A 228 -15.73 4.99 -5.97
CA ALA A 228 -15.96 5.08 -4.52
C ALA A 228 -17.32 4.49 -4.14
N GLY A 229 -17.37 3.73 -3.04
CA GLY A 229 -18.59 3.07 -2.55
C GLY A 229 -18.97 1.77 -3.27
N ASN A 230 -18.34 1.46 -4.41
CA ASN A 230 -18.53 0.20 -5.12
C ASN A 230 -17.52 -0.86 -4.71
N THR A 231 -17.88 -2.12 -4.92
CA THR A 231 -17.05 -3.27 -4.55
C THR A 231 -16.90 -4.27 -5.69
N LEU A 232 -15.70 -4.81 -5.86
CA LEU A 232 -15.48 -6.07 -6.57
C LEU A 232 -15.44 -7.20 -5.54
N ARG A 233 -16.44 -8.08 -5.54
CA ARG A 233 -16.52 -9.23 -4.63
C ARG A 233 -15.92 -10.49 -5.27
N LEU A 234 -15.05 -11.17 -4.54
CA LEU A 234 -14.52 -12.48 -4.90
C LEU A 234 -15.49 -13.60 -4.51
N THR A 235 -15.49 -14.69 -5.30
CA THR A 235 -16.22 -15.93 -4.96
C THR A 235 -15.30 -17.16 -4.91
N ALA A 236 -13.98 -16.95 -4.97
CA ALA A 236 -12.97 -17.97 -4.92
C ALA A 236 -11.63 -17.36 -4.50
N ASP A 237 -10.68 -18.22 -4.14
CA ASP A 237 -9.29 -17.81 -3.93
C ASP A 237 -8.69 -17.22 -5.20
N VAL A 238 -7.81 -16.24 -5.02
CA VAL A 238 -7.20 -15.48 -6.12
C VAL A 238 -5.69 -15.49 -5.98
N PHE A 239 -5.03 -15.88 -7.05
CA PHE A 239 -3.59 -15.74 -7.23
C PHE A 239 -3.32 -14.56 -8.16
N VAL A 240 -2.59 -13.56 -7.67
CA VAL A 240 -2.11 -12.41 -8.45
C VAL A 240 -0.66 -12.70 -8.83
N PRO A 241 -0.37 -13.11 -10.07
CA PRO A 241 0.99 -13.46 -10.48
C PRO A 241 1.92 -12.25 -10.63
N LYS A 242 1.40 -11.06 -10.98
CA LYS A 242 2.21 -9.91 -11.37
C LYS A 242 1.86 -8.59 -10.70
N LYS A 243 0.66 -8.03 -10.92
CA LYS A 243 0.30 -6.80 -10.22
C LYS A 243 -1.17 -6.65 -9.96
N LEU A 244 -1.47 -6.06 -8.81
CA LEU A 244 -2.78 -5.58 -8.41
C LEU A 244 -2.76 -4.04 -8.38
N LEU A 245 -3.69 -3.41 -9.09
CA LEU A 245 -3.98 -1.98 -9.00
C LEU A 245 -5.28 -1.77 -8.24
N LEU A 246 -5.22 -1.02 -7.15
CA LEU A 246 -6.39 -0.61 -6.37
C LEU A 246 -6.68 0.87 -6.65
N THR A 247 -7.14 1.16 -7.86
CA THR A 247 -7.40 2.53 -8.35
C THR A 247 -8.52 3.20 -7.55
N SER A 248 -9.67 2.55 -7.39
CA SER A 248 -10.80 3.06 -6.60
C SER A 248 -11.79 1.97 -6.18
N GLY A 249 -12.55 2.24 -5.10
CA GLY A 249 -13.50 1.28 -4.53
C GLY A 249 -12.83 0.22 -3.66
N SER A 250 -13.49 -0.92 -3.47
CA SER A 250 -12.97 -1.99 -2.61
C SER A 250 -12.92 -3.35 -3.30
N LEU A 251 -11.80 -4.06 -3.17
CA LEU A 251 -11.70 -5.48 -3.45
C LEU A 251 -12.15 -6.25 -2.21
N LYS A 252 -13.36 -6.83 -2.26
CA LYS A 252 -13.94 -7.58 -1.15
C LYS A 252 -13.60 -9.06 -1.27
N THR A 253 -12.78 -9.57 -0.36
CA THR A 253 -12.30 -10.95 -0.39
C THR A 253 -13.32 -11.94 0.18
N ASP A 254 -14.30 -11.50 0.98
CA ASP A 254 -15.41 -12.32 1.50
C ASP A 254 -15.01 -13.70 2.07
N GLY A 255 -13.84 -13.76 2.72
CA GLY A 255 -13.32 -14.96 3.35
C GLY A 255 -12.38 -15.80 2.48
N TYR A 256 -12.20 -15.46 1.22
CA TYR A 256 -11.26 -16.13 0.32
C TYR A 256 -9.81 -15.69 0.54
N THR A 257 -8.88 -16.51 0.04
CA THR A 257 -7.45 -16.21 0.05
C THR A 257 -7.08 -15.29 -1.11
N LEU A 258 -6.33 -14.23 -0.83
CA LEU A 258 -5.62 -13.44 -1.83
C LEU A 258 -4.12 -13.70 -1.70
N THR A 259 -3.54 -14.34 -2.72
CA THR A 259 -2.12 -14.68 -2.78
C THR A 259 -1.42 -13.81 -3.81
N PHE A 260 -0.38 -13.09 -3.38
CA PHE A 260 0.55 -12.39 -4.26
C PHE A 260 1.75 -13.32 -4.53
N GLY A 261 1.93 -13.72 -5.79
CA GLY A 261 3.03 -14.59 -6.21
C GLY A 261 4.42 -13.94 -6.18
N PRO A 262 5.48 -14.66 -6.61
CA PRO A 262 6.86 -14.17 -6.59
C PRO A 262 7.06 -12.88 -7.40
N ASP A 263 6.51 -12.77 -8.59
CA ASP A 263 6.65 -11.57 -9.42
C ASP A 263 5.56 -10.53 -9.14
N SER A 264 4.89 -10.63 -7.98
CA SER A 264 3.67 -9.89 -7.69
C SER A 264 3.90 -8.63 -6.84
N GLY A 265 3.17 -7.56 -7.12
CA GLY A 265 3.17 -6.34 -6.32
C GLY A 265 1.84 -5.58 -6.35
N ILE A 266 1.76 -4.54 -5.53
CA ILE A 266 0.71 -3.52 -5.56
C ILE A 266 1.33 -2.25 -6.14
N GLU A 267 0.81 -1.79 -7.26
CA GLU A 267 1.32 -0.58 -7.90
C GLU A 267 0.99 0.66 -7.06
N PRO A 268 1.93 1.63 -6.94
CA PRO A 268 1.64 2.91 -6.33
C PRO A 268 0.59 3.68 -7.13
N GLY A 269 -0.58 3.89 -6.53
CA GLY A 269 -1.64 4.67 -7.14
C GLY A 269 -3.00 4.32 -6.57
N GLY A 270 -3.96 5.23 -6.73
CA GLY A 270 -5.34 5.01 -6.30
C GLY A 270 -5.57 5.02 -4.78
N ASN A 271 -6.85 5.07 -4.42
CA ASN A 271 -7.34 5.07 -3.04
C ASN A 271 -8.16 3.81 -2.72
N GLY A 272 -8.09 2.79 -3.59
CA GLY A 272 -8.81 1.55 -3.36
C GLY A 272 -8.24 0.77 -2.18
N ASN A 273 -9.07 -0.08 -1.59
CA ASN A 273 -8.70 -0.91 -0.43
C ASN A 273 -9.14 -2.36 -0.61
N ILE A 274 -8.56 -3.24 0.21
CA ILE A 274 -8.97 -4.64 0.36
C ILE A 274 -9.89 -4.74 1.57
N THR A 275 -11.08 -5.28 1.40
CA THR A 275 -12.03 -5.52 2.50
C THR A 275 -12.12 -7.01 2.78
N GLY A 276 -11.77 -7.39 4.01
CA GLY A 276 -11.78 -8.78 4.44
C GLY A 276 -12.88 -9.15 5.43
N THR A 277 -12.78 -10.39 5.89
CA THR A 277 -13.51 -10.96 7.04
C THR A 277 -12.50 -11.72 7.91
N ASN A 278 -12.93 -12.21 9.08
CA ASN A 278 -12.10 -13.08 9.92
C ASN A 278 -11.74 -14.43 9.26
N ALA A 279 -12.36 -14.81 8.14
CA ALA A 279 -11.98 -15.98 7.35
C ALA A 279 -10.93 -15.65 6.27
N THR A 280 -10.76 -14.36 5.94
CA THR A 280 -9.86 -13.93 4.86
C THR A 280 -8.41 -14.24 5.19
N ARG A 281 -7.68 -14.72 4.19
CA ARG A 281 -6.24 -14.93 4.26
C ARG A 281 -5.52 -14.10 3.21
N ILE A 282 -4.49 -13.36 3.62
CA ILE A 282 -3.60 -12.64 2.71
C ILE A 282 -2.23 -13.30 2.78
N VAL A 283 -1.69 -13.69 1.62
CA VAL A 283 -0.37 -14.33 1.51
C VAL A 283 0.50 -13.50 0.57
N VAL A 284 1.65 -13.04 1.04
CA VAL A 284 2.62 -12.28 0.24
C VAL A 284 3.89 -13.08 0.02
N GLN A 285 4.10 -13.55 -1.22
CA GLN A 285 5.27 -14.35 -1.63
C GLN A 285 6.23 -13.59 -2.53
N SER A 286 6.03 -12.27 -2.65
CA SER A 286 6.74 -11.43 -3.62
C SER A 286 8.24 -11.48 -3.42
N THR A 287 8.94 -11.61 -4.54
CA THR A 287 10.39 -11.51 -4.68
C THR A 287 10.84 -10.21 -5.35
N LEU A 288 9.91 -9.30 -5.65
CA LEU A 288 10.20 -8.01 -6.30
C LEU A 288 11.02 -7.09 -5.36
N PRO A 289 11.83 -6.16 -5.89
CA PRO A 289 12.57 -5.21 -5.06
C PRO A 289 11.67 -4.35 -4.16
N HIS A 290 10.44 -4.08 -4.59
CA HIS A 290 9.43 -3.34 -3.84
C HIS A 290 8.06 -3.98 -4.08
N PHE A 291 7.39 -4.43 -3.01
CA PHE A 291 6.05 -5.01 -3.12
C PHE A 291 4.98 -3.93 -3.33
N GLY A 292 5.08 -2.78 -2.64
CA GLY A 292 4.06 -1.74 -2.66
C GLY A 292 3.34 -1.53 -1.33
N VAL A 293 2.36 -0.61 -1.36
CA VAL A 293 1.56 -0.21 -0.21
C VAL A 293 0.20 -0.89 -0.23
N ILE A 294 -0.05 -1.79 0.73
CA ILE A 294 -1.34 -2.46 0.90
C ILE A 294 -2.26 -1.66 1.82
N ARG A 295 -3.53 -1.51 1.41
CA ARG A 295 -4.56 -0.80 2.16
C ARG A 295 -5.71 -1.74 2.48
N PHE A 296 -6.17 -1.69 3.71
CA PHE A 296 -7.26 -2.50 4.21
C PHE A 296 -8.42 -1.62 4.67
N SER A 297 -9.63 -2.15 4.55
CA SER A 297 -10.79 -1.69 5.30
C SER A 297 -11.42 -2.89 6.01
N GLY A 298 -11.67 -2.76 7.31
CA GLY A 298 -12.14 -3.88 8.14
C GLY A 298 -11.01 -4.82 8.58
N ASN A 299 -11.37 -6.07 8.90
CA ASN A 299 -10.48 -7.07 9.45
C ASN A 299 -10.13 -8.17 8.44
N ILE A 300 -8.98 -8.82 8.66
CA ILE A 300 -8.64 -10.10 8.02
C ILE A 300 -8.49 -11.19 9.08
N GLY A 301 -8.52 -12.44 8.64
CA GLY A 301 -8.26 -13.61 9.49
C GLY A 301 -6.77 -13.83 9.68
N ASN A 302 -6.06 -14.07 8.58
CA ASN A 302 -4.65 -14.48 8.59
C ASN A 302 -3.81 -13.60 7.66
N PHE A 303 -2.62 -13.23 8.11
CA PHE A 303 -1.63 -12.53 7.28
C PHE A 303 -0.29 -13.28 7.27
N GLU A 304 0.12 -13.73 6.10
CA GLU A 304 1.35 -14.50 5.91
C GLU A 304 2.33 -13.72 5.03
N ILE A 305 3.53 -13.46 5.56
CA ILE A 305 4.62 -12.80 4.83
C ILE A 305 5.74 -13.81 4.62
N GLN A 306 5.94 -14.13 3.34
CA GLN A 306 6.93 -15.06 2.79
C GLN A 306 7.66 -14.34 1.64
N SER A 307 8.05 -13.09 1.88
CA SER A 307 8.60 -12.19 0.86
C SER A 307 10.10 -12.00 1.06
N ASN A 308 10.84 -11.62 0.01
CA ASN A 308 12.22 -11.15 0.17
C ASN A 308 12.31 -9.61 0.27
N THR A 309 11.17 -8.93 0.21
CA THR A 309 11.07 -7.46 0.20
C THR A 309 10.20 -6.97 1.36
N ASN A 310 10.09 -5.65 1.45
CA ASN A 310 9.26 -4.97 2.42
C ASN A 310 7.83 -4.84 1.86
N VAL A 311 6.86 -5.19 2.69
CA VAL A 311 5.44 -4.90 2.50
C VAL A 311 5.11 -3.66 3.31
N GLU A 312 4.48 -2.66 2.70
CA GLU A 312 4.13 -1.42 3.40
C GLU A 312 2.64 -1.35 3.68
N LEU A 313 2.24 -0.90 4.87
CA LEU A 313 0.84 -0.59 5.17
C LEU A 313 0.52 0.86 4.82
N GLY A 314 -0.65 1.04 4.20
CA GLY A 314 -1.25 2.35 3.96
C GLY A 314 -2.47 2.66 4.84
N THR A 315 -2.90 1.71 5.68
CA THR A 315 -3.99 1.86 6.66
C THR A 315 -3.71 1.00 7.88
N ASP A 316 -4.42 1.25 8.98
CA ASP A 316 -4.48 0.31 10.12
C ASP A 316 -4.96 -1.07 9.67
N LEU A 317 -4.43 -2.11 10.31
CA LEU A 317 -4.73 -3.51 10.02
C LEU A 317 -5.15 -4.24 11.31
N PHE A 318 -6.32 -4.87 11.28
CA PHE A 318 -6.80 -5.75 12.34
C PHE A 318 -6.77 -7.22 11.91
N ILE A 319 -6.10 -8.08 12.69
CA ILE A 319 -5.91 -9.50 12.41
C ILE A 319 -6.63 -10.33 13.46
N SER A 320 -7.55 -11.18 12.99
CA SER A 320 -8.47 -11.92 13.87
C SER A 320 -7.88 -13.25 14.36
N ASN A 321 -7.01 -13.90 13.57
CA ASN A 321 -6.58 -15.28 13.85
C ASN A 321 -5.05 -15.40 13.98
N SER A 322 -4.26 -15.07 12.96
CA SER A 322 -2.81 -15.26 13.03
C SER A 322 -2.01 -14.38 12.09
N MET A 323 -0.77 -14.11 12.48
CA MET A 323 0.26 -13.52 11.64
C MET A 323 1.45 -14.48 11.54
N SER A 324 1.94 -14.73 10.33
CA SER A 324 3.12 -15.55 10.07
C SER A 324 4.19 -14.70 9.40
N LEU A 325 5.33 -14.55 10.08
CA LEU A 325 6.50 -13.80 9.61
C LEU A 325 7.61 -14.79 9.25
N GLN A 326 7.60 -15.29 8.02
CA GLN A 326 8.56 -16.32 7.58
C GLN A 326 9.79 -15.70 6.90
N SER A 327 9.58 -14.69 6.05
CA SER A 327 10.64 -13.89 5.44
C SER A 327 10.10 -12.51 5.02
N GLY A 328 10.96 -11.50 4.96
CA GLY A 328 10.59 -10.16 4.53
C GLY A 328 9.98 -9.36 5.67
N ARG A 329 9.84 -8.05 5.48
CA ARG A 329 9.47 -7.14 6.58
C ARG A 329 8.14 -6.44 6.31
N LEU A 330 7.40 -6.15 7.37
CA LEU A 330 6.18 -5.33 7.29
C LEU A 330 6.48 -3.92 7.82
N ILE A 331 6.43 -2.90 6.97
CA ILE A 331 6.60 -1.51 7.37
C ILE A 331 5.23 -0.90 7.68
N LEU A 332 5.08 -0.42 8.91
CA LEU A 332 3.79 0.11 9.37
C LEU A 332 3.50 1.54 8.90
N ASN A 333 4.54 2.31 8.56
CA ASN A 333 4.43 3.76 8.39
C ASN A 333 3.79 4.40 9.66
N ASP A 334 2.74 5.19 9.50
CA ASP A 334 1.99 5.78 10.62
C ASP A 334 0.82 4.90 11.09
N ASN A 335 0.68 3.68 10.56
CA ASN A 335 -0.45 2.79 10.82
C ASN A 335 -0.16 1.77 11.94
N ASN A 336 -1.20 1.14 12.46
CA ASN A 336 -1.11 0.12 13.49
C ASN A 336 -1.46 -1.27 12.96
N VAL A 337 -0.82 -2.29 13.51
CA VAL A 337 -1.29 -3.68 13.42
C VAL A 337 -1.85 -4.08 14.77
N SER A 338 -3.11 -4.47 14.82
CA SER A 338 -3.78 -4.95 16.03
C SER A 338 -4.17 -6.42 15.89
N LEU A 339 -3.82 -7.23 16.88
CA LEU A 339 -4.19 -8.65 16.95
C LEU A 339 -5.35 -8.84 17.91
N ALA A 340 -6.34 -9.66 17.51
CA ALA A 340 -7.38 -10.12 18.41
C ALA A 340 -6.80 -10.94 19.59
N GLN A 341 -7.58 -11.10 20.66
CA GLN A 341 -7.13 -11.74 21.91
C GLN A 341 -6.47 -13.11 21.71
N ALA A 342 -7.07 -13.98 20.89
CA ALA A 342 -6.59 -15.33 20.63
C ALA A 342 -5.53 -15.37 19.50
N ALA A 343 -5.26 -14.25 18.84
CA ALA A 343 -4.35 -14.23 17.71
C ALA A 343 -2.89 -14.30 18.17
N GLY A 344 -2.11 -15.03 17.39
CA GLY A 344 -0.69 -15.27 17.62
C GLY A 344 0.17 -14.79 16.46
N ILE A 345 1.44 -14.52 16.77
CA ILE A 345 2.48 -14.30 15.77
C ILE A 345 3.40 -15.51 15.79
N THR A 346 3.70 -16.05 14.62
CA THR A 346 4.67 -17.13 14.42
C THR A 346 5.80 -16.65 13.53
N GLY A 347 6.99 -17.24 13.69
CA GLY A 347 8.21 -16.76 13.04
C GLY A 347 8.77 -15.53 13.73
N GLY A 348 9.36 -14.62 12.95
CA GLY A 348 10.11 -13.49 13.49
C GLY A 348 11.62 -13.76 13.52
N SER A 349 12.40 -12.95 12.82
CA SER A 349 13.87 -13.01 12.78
C SER A 349 14.46 -11.67 12.34
N ASP A 350 15.79 -11.58 12.25
CA ASP A 350 16.50 -10.41 11.72
C ASP A 350 16.26 -10.13 10.22
N VAL A 351 15.70 -11.11 9.49
CA VAL A 351 15.26 -10.99 8.10
C VAL A 351 13.73 -10.97 7.95
N SER A 352 12.98 -11.09 9.06
CA SER A 352 11.53 -11.23 9.05
C SER A 352 10.87 -10.59 10.28
N TYR A 353 10.47 -9.32 10.20
CA TYR A 353 9.93 -8.59 11.35
C TYR A 353 9.10 -7.36 10.95
N ILE A 354 8.47 -6.73 11.94
CA ILE A 354 7.64 -5.55 11.75
C ILE A 354 8.46 -4.28 12.02
N ILE A 355 8.59 -3.43 11.01
CA ILE A 355 9.28 -2.14 11.10
C ILE A 355 8.27 -1.07 11.50
N THR A 356 8.57 -0.39 12.60
CA THR A 356 7.70 0.66 13.17
C THR A 356 8.31 2.06 13.10
N ASN A 357 9.66 2.18 13.14
CA ASN A 357 10.42 3.44 13.06
C ASN A 357 9.86 4.57 13.95
N GLY A 358 9.44 4.26 15.18
CA GLY A 358 8.92 5.23 16.14
C GLY A 358 7.54 5.83 15.82
N LYS A 359 6.86 5.34 14.77
CA LYS A 359 5.55 5.81 14.32
C LYS A 359 4.47 4.79 14.70
N GLY A 360 4.05 3.97 13.73
CA GLY A 360 3.05 2.91 13.90
C GLY A 360 3.38 1.88 14.98
N GLN A 361 2.38 1.18 15.48
CA GLN A 361 2.54 0.23 16.60
C GLN A 361 2.03 -1.17 16.27
N LEU A 362 2.72 -2.19 16.77
CA LEU A 362 2.17 -3.54 16.90
C LEU A 362 1.45 -3.66 18.25
N LYS A 363 0.15 -3.99 18.21
CA LYS A 363 -0.72 -4.10 19.39
C LYS A 363 -1.13 -5.56 19.61
N GLN A 364 -0.88 -6.08 20.80
CA GLN A 364 -1.29 -7.43 21.20
C GLN A 364 -2.02 -7.43 22.54
N HIS A 365 -2.87 -8.43 22.73
CA HIS A 365 -3.45 -8.74 24.03
C HIS A 365 -2.49 -9.61 24.84
N ILE A 366 -2.17 -9.19 26.07
CA ILE A 366 -1.33 -9.97 26.99
C ILE A 366 -2.23 -10.58 28.08
N PRO A 367 -2.44 -11.91 28.10
CA PRO A 367 -3.27 -12.57 29.11
C PRO A 367 -2.74 -12.34 30.53
N ALA A 368 -3.62 -12.43 31.53
CA ALA A 368 -3.23 -12.41 32.95
C ALA A 368 -2.15 -13.45 33.25
N GLY A 369 -1.06 -13.04 33.90
CA GLY A 369 0.11 -13.89 34.17
C GLY A 369 0.89 -14.36 32.92
N GLY A 370 0.49 -13.94 31.73
CA GLY A 370 1.05 -14.38 30.45
C GLY A 370 2.11 -13.43 29.90
N ASN A 371 2.71 -13.80 28.76
CA ASN A 371 3.65 -12.97 28.02
C ASN A 371 3.35 -12.98 26.52
N LYS A 372 3.86 -11.97 25.81
CA LYS A 372 3.81 -11.86 24.35
C LYS A 372 5.14 -11.33 23.83
N VAL A 373 5.61 -11.94 22.75
CA VAL A 373 6.77 -11.48 21.98
C VAL A 373 6.28 -10.50 20.91
N TYR A 374 6.95 -9.36 20.78
CA TYR A 374 6.74 -8.38 19.73
C TYR A 374 7.95 -8.45 18.77
N PRO A 375 7.81 -9.09 17.60
CA PRO A 375 8.88 -9.15 16.59
C PRO A 375 8.95 -7.83 15.82
N VAL A 376 9.37 -6.78 16.52
CA VAL A 376 9.44 -5.41 16.01
C VAL A 376 10.89 -4.95 15.82
N GLY A 377 11.08 -3.87 15.07
CA GLY A 377 12.37 -3.24 14.88
C GLY A 377 12.29 -1.91 14.12
N SER A 378 13.47 -1.42 13.74
CA SER A 378 13.67 -0.29 12.83
C SER A 378 14.09 -0.80 11.44
N MET A 379 14.29 0.09 10.46
CA MET A 379 14.89 -0.30 9.16
C MET A 379 16.26 -0.99 9.31
N GLN A 380 17.02 -0.59 10.33
CA GLN A 380 18.40 -1.03 10.55
C GLN A 380 18.49 -2.28 11.42
N HIS A 381 17.60 -2.42 12.40
CA HIS A 381 17.77 -3.38 13.47
C HIS A 381 16.48 -4.10 13.82
N PHE A 382 16.55 -5.44 13.84
CA PHE A 382 15.58 -6.26 14.52
C PHE A 382 15.82 -6.19 16.02
N ALA A 383 14.82 -5.72 16.77
CA ALA A 383 14.93 -5.41 18.19
C ALA A 383 13.65 -5.90 18.90
N PRO A 384 13.40 -7.22 18.93
CA PRO A 384 12.18 -7.74 19.50
C PRO A 384 12.14 -7.50 21.00
N VAL A 385 10.94 -7.43 21.56
CA VAL A 385 10.74 -7.29 23.00
C VAL A 385 9.66 -8.25 23.48
N THR A 386 9.91 -8.89 24.61
CA THR A 386 8.90 -9.68 25.31
C THR A 386 8.29 -8.83 26.41
N LEU A 387 6.96 -8.70 26.40
CA LEU A 387 6.21 -8.09 27.49
C LEU A 387 5.46 -9.18 28.26
N GLY A 388 5.66 -9.23 29.58
CA GLY A 388 4.89 -10.06 30.49
C GLY A 388 3.87 -9.22 31.27
N ASN A 389 2.67 -9.76 31.48
CA ASN A 389 1.65 -9.20 32.35
C ASN A 389 1.69 -9.93 33.70
N ASN A 390 2.18 -9.25 34.74
CA ASN A 390 2.28 -9.82 36.09
C ASN A 390 0.96 -9.71 36.87
N ALA A 391 -0.05 -9.03 36.31
CA ALA A 391 -1.34 -8.86 36.96
C ALA A 391 -2.29 -10.05 36.74
N VAL A 392 -3.33 -10.10 37.57
CA VAL A 392 -4.42 -11.09 37.50
C VAL A 392 -5.48 -10.78 36.44
N SER A 393 -5.43 -9.58 35.85
CA SER A 393 -6.34 -9.13 34.78
C SER A 393 -5.64 -9.14 33.44
N ASN A 394 -6.39 -9.38 32.37
CA ASN A 394 -5.88 -9.27 31.00
C ASN A 394 -5.54 -7.82 30.63
N TYR A 395 -4.51 -7.63 29.82
CA TYR A 395 -4.14 -6.34 29.24
C TYR A 395 -4.42 -6.32 27.73
N PRO A 396 -5.54 -5.71 27.29
CA PRO A 396 -5.84 -5.57 25.87
C PRO A 396 -4.98 -4.48 25.21
N ASP A 397 -4.72 -4.66 23.91
CA ASP A 397 -4.16 -3.64 23.02
C ASP A 397 -2.88 -2.94 23.52
N ILE A 398 -1.97 -3.71 24.12
CA ILE A 398 -0.64 -3.20 24.48
C ILE A 398 0.16 -3.00 23.20
N GLY A 399 0.49 -1.75 22.91
CA GLY A 399 1.20 -1.32 21.72
C GLY A 399 2.70 -1.20 21.98
N VAL A 400 3.50 -1.65 21.01
CA VAL A 400 4.95 -1.45 20.97
C VAL A 400 5.33 -0.83 19.64
N ASN A 401 6.14 0.23 19.69
CA ASN A 401 6.97 0.66 18.57
C ASN A 401 8.45 0.70 18.97
N VAL A 402 9.32 0.72 17.96
CA VAL A 402 10.78 0.78 18.07
C VAL A 402 11.30 1.91 17.20
N SER A 403 12.22 2.70 17.76
CA SER A 403 13.02 3.67 17.01
C SER A 403 14.51 3.32 17.10
N ASP A 404 15.28 3.72 16.08
CA ASP A 404 16.74 3.60 15.98
C ASP A 404 17.46 4.83 16.58
N THR A 405 16.79 5.54 17.47
CA THR A 405 17.30 6.73 18.16
C THR A 405 16.88 6.65 19.61
N VAL A 406 17.76 7.07 20.52
CA VAL A 406 17.40 7.23 21.94
C VAL A 406 17.48 8.70 22.28
N PHE A 407 16.34 9.34 22.49
CA PHE A 407 16.32 10.77 22.76
C PHE A 407 16.49 11.11 24.24
N SER A 408 17.13 12.24 24.52
CA SER A 408 17.35 12.74 25.89
C SER A 408 16.07 12.99 26.69
N HIS A 409 14.95 13.27 26.01
CA HIS A 409 13.63 13.47 26.63
C HIS A 409 12.62 12.42 26.13
N GLY A 410 13.02 11.14 26.12
CA GLY A 410 12.18 10.00 25.75
C GLY A 410 11.94 9.90 24.25
N THR A 411 11.13 10.80 23.69
CA THR A 411 10.78 10.87 22.26
C THR A 411 11.28 12.13 21.55
N THR A 412 11.90 13.05 22.29
CA THR A 412 12.40 14.34 21.76
C THR A 412 13.71 14.74 22.42
N GLY A 413 14.42 15.72 21.85
CA GLY A 413 15.71 16.19 22.35
C GLY A 413 16.87 15.72 21.49
N PHE A 414 18.07 15.68 22.06
CA PHE A 414 19.25 15.23 21.34
C PHE A 414 19.40 13.70 21.41
N ASP A 415 20.04 13.13 20.40
CA ASP A 415 20.28 11.70 20.29
C ASP A 415 21.44 11.26 21.20
N LEU A 416 21.12 10.43 22.20
CA LEU A 416 22.07 9.89 23.17
C LEU A 416 22.99 8.84 22.54
N VAL A 417 22.56 8.20 21.44
CA VAL A 417 23.29 7.08 20.83
C VAL A 417 24.62 7.50 20.24
N ASN A 418 24.79 8.78 19.90
CA ASN A 418 26.05 9.30 19.34
C ASN A 418 27.15 9.51 20.38
N THR A 419 26.84 9.53 21.67
CA THR A 419 27.81 9.89 22.72
C THR A 419 27.91 8.85 23.84
N PHE A 420 26.79 8.20 24.17
CA PHE A 420 26.70 7.35 25.36
C PHE A 420 26.82 5.86 25.03
N ALA A 421 27.31 5.08 26.00
CA ALA A 421 27.45 3.63 25.89
C ALA A 421 26.08 2.96 26.08
N ILE A 422 25.26 3.04 25.04
CA ILE A 422 23.86 2.62 24.98
C ILE A 422 23.62 1.77 23.72
N ILE A 423 22.51 1.03 23.69
CA ILE A 423 22.06 0.41 22.44
C ILE A 423 21.29 1.40 21.54
N ASN A 424 21.45 1.26 20.23
CA ASN A 424 20.69 1.98 19.20
C ASN A 424 19.29 1.35 19.05
N SER A 425 18.47 1.44 20.10
CA SER A 425 17.05 1.05 20.10
C SER A 425 16.33 1.67 21.28
N ALA A 426 15.17 2.26 21.02
CA ALA A 426 14.22 2.66 22.04
C ALA A 426 12.83 2.08 21.74
N TRP A 427 12.22 1.44 22.74
CA TRP A 427 10.86 0.89 22.67
C TRP A 427 9.88 1.84 23.34
N THR A 428 8.86 2.30 22.62
CA THR A 428 7.71 2.93 23.28
C THR A 428 6.66 1.86 23.53
N VAL A 429 6.34 1.64 24.81
CA VAL A 429 5.26 0.76 25.23
C VAL A 429 4.08 1.62 25.66
N SER A 430 2.90 1.35 25.11
CA SER A 430 1.68 2.12 25.37
C SER A 430 0.47 1.22 25.55
N GLY A 431 -0.55 1.71 26.25
CA GLY A 431 -1.85 1.07 26.37
C GLY A 431 -2.84 2.02 27.03
N ASN A 432 -4.12 1.65 27.04
CA ASN A 432 -5.19 2.45 27.63
C ASN A 432 -5.61 1.88 28.99
N LEU A 433 -4.64 1.77 29.91
CA LEU A 433 -4.82 1.24 31.27
C LEU A 433 -4.27 2.25 32.27
N SER A 434 -4.98 2.47 33.37
CA SER A 434 -4.60 3.45 34.40
C SER A 434 -3.50 2.94 35.34
N ASN A 435 -3.38 1.62 35.51
CA ASN A 435 -2.33 0.96 36.27
C ASN A 435 -1.86 -0.27 35.50
N VAL A 436 -0.56 -0.51 35.48
CA VAL A 436 0.01 -1.73 34.90
C VAL A 436 1.02 -2.35 35.85
N ASP A 437 1.21 -3.66 35.75
CA ASP A 437 2.36 -4.38 36.29
C ASP A 437 2.91 -5.26 35.18
N LEU A 438 3.85 -4.70 34.43
CA LEU A 438 4.50 -5.36 33.31
C LEU A 438 5.87 -5.88 33.71
N SER A 439 6.34 -6.84 32.94
CA SER A 439 7.78 -7.05 32.76
C SER A 439 8.15 -6.80 31.32
N ILE A 440 9.35 -6.26 31.10
CA ILE A 440 9.89 -5.98 29.79
C ILE A 440 11.23 -6.69 29.66
N GLU A 441 11.40 -7.40 28.55
CA GLU A 441 12.65 -8.07 28.20
C GLU A 441 13.00 -7.73 26.74
N PRO A 442 13.76 -6.64 26.53
CA PRO A 442 14.27 -6.30 25.21
C PRO A 442 15.36 -7.28 24.79
N VAL A 443 15.42 -7.54 23.49
CA VAL A 443 16.44 -8.37 22.86
C VAL A 443 17.12 -7.58 21.75
N TRP A 444 18.45 -7.62 21.69
CA TRP A 444 19.23 -6.88 20.71
C TRP A 444 20.41 -7.72 20.19
N SER A 445 21.01 -7.25 19.10
CA SER A 445 22.25 -7.81 18.54
C SER A 445 23.45 -6.93 18.89
N GLY A 446 24.67 -7.47 18.77
CA GLY A 446 25.89 -6.67 18.93
C GLY A 446 25.98 -5.45 18.01
N ALA A 447 25.27 -5.44 16.86
CA ALA A 447 25.23 -4.28 15.97
C ALA A 447 24.51 -3.06 16.57
N ASN A 448 23.64 -3.29 17.56
CA ASN A 448 22.95 -2.23 18.28
C ASN A 448 23.87 -1.53 19.29
N GLU A 449 24.95 -2.17 19.74
CA GLU A 449 25.79 -1.67 20.83
C GLU A 449 26.68 -0.52 20.34
N LYS A 450 26.59 0.65 20.98
CA LYS A 450 27.36 1.84 20.60
C LYS A 450 28.31 2.28 21.71
N ASN A 451 29.35 3.01 21.31
CA ASN A 451 30.30 3.72 22.18
C ASN A 451 30.89 2.87 23.32
N GLY A 452 31.21 1.60 23.05
CA GLY A 452 31.83 0.71 24.03
C GLY A 452 30.87 0.12 25.07
N PHE A 453 29.57 0.10 24.78
CA PHE A 453 28.53 -0.53 25.62
C PHE A 453 28.97 -1.87 26.20
N ASN A 454 28.87 -2.00 27.53
CA ASN A 454 29.23 -3.21 28.24
C ASN A 454 28.00 -4.08 28.58
N ALA A 455 27.74 -5.10 27.77
CA ALA A 455 26.66 -6.05 28.01
C ALA A 455 26.81 -6.90 29.29
N ASN A 456 27.99 -6.95 29.92
CA ASN A 456 28.18 -7.66 31.20
C ASN A 456 27.70 -6.82 32.41
N SER A 457 27.37 -5.54 32.20
CA SER A 457 26.91 -4.64 33.25
C SER A 457 25.95 -3.61 32.65
N CYS A 458 24.74 -4.05 32.34
CA CYS A 458 23.69 -3.26 31.69
C CYS A 458 22.34 -3.40 32.38
N PHE A 459 21.39 -2.53 32.05
CA PHE A 459 20.04 -2.52 32.61
C PHE A 459 19.04 -1.92 31.62
N VAL A 460 17.74 -2.25 31.79
CA VAL A 460 16.67 -1.59 31.05
C VAL A 460 16.34 -0.24 31.72
N SER A 461 16.69 0.85 31.06
CA SER A 461 16.33 2.20 31.49
C SER A 461 14.94 2.58 30.99
N HIS A 462 14.20 3.35 31.79
CA HIS A 462 12.85 3.83 31.51
C HIS A 462 12.81 5.35 31.66
N TYR A 463 12.30 6.03 30.63
CA TYR A 463 12.08 7.46 30.69
C TYR A 463 10.78 7.78 31.45
N THR A 464 10.92 8.30 32.67
CA THR A 464 9.79 8.75 33.50
C THR A 464 10.14 10.05 34.21
N ASN A 465 9.13 10.84 34.56
CA ASN A 465 9.30 12.06 35.37
C ASN A 465 10.38 13.03 34.82
N GLY A 466 10.51 13.10 33.49
CA GLY A 466 11.46 14.01 32.84
C GLY A 466 12.88 13.47 32.67
N GLY A 467 13.18 12.23 33.08
CA GLY A 467 14.53 11.66 32.97
C GLY A 467 14.55 10.14 32.72
N TRP A 468 15.69 9.66 32.23
CA TRP A 468 16.00 8.24 32.16
C TRP A 468 16.48 7.75 33.52
N ASP A 469 15.87 6.68 34.04
CA ASP A 469 16.30 6.10 35.30
C ASP A 469 17.57 5.25 35.14
N VAL A 470 18.27 5.07 36.27
CA VAL A 470 19.51 4.28 36.36
C VAL A 470 19.27 3.18 37.38
N LEU A 471 19.59 1.94 36.98
CA LEU A 471 19.48 0.76 37.83
C LEU A 471 20.84 0.07 37.96
N PRO A 472 21.08 -0.74 39.00
CA PRO A 472 22.29 -1.56 39.07
C PRO A 472 22.36 -2.51 37.86
N GLY A 473 23.41 -2.35 37.06
CA GLY A 473 23.63 -3.17 35.88
C GLY A 473 23.98 -4.62 36.20
N THR A 474 23.46 -5.53 35.40
CA THR A 474 23.71 -6.97 35.44
C THR A 474 24.19 -7.46 34.07
N ALA A 475 24.71 -8.70 34.03
CA ALA A 475 25.08 -9.31 32.76
C ALA A 475 23.82 -9.67 31.97
N ALA A 476 23.79 -9.26 30.69
CA ALA A 476 22.77 -9.70 29.76
C ALA A 476 22.86 -11.21 29.52
N THR A 477 21.72 -11.85 29.32
CA THR A 477 21.64 -13.25 28.88
C THR A 477 22.03 -13.32 27.40
N ILE A 478 22.92 -14.23 27.03
CA ILE A 478 23.36 -14.41 25.64
C ILE A 478 22.78 -15.71 25.09
N THR A 479 22.04 -15.61 23.98
CA THR A 479 21.51 -16.76 23.23
C THR A 479 21.87 -16.61 21.76
N GLY A 480 22.84 -17.38 21.29
CA GLY A 480 23.38 -17.22 19.93
C GLY A 480 24.00 -15.84 19.72
N ALA A 481 23.57 -15.11 18.69
CA ALA A 481 24.02 -13.75 18.40
C ALA A 481 23.22 -12.65 19.12
N GLN A 482 22.18 -13.03 19.87
CA GLN A 482 21.28 -12.11 20.56
C GLN A 482 21.60 -12.02 22.06
N LYS A 483 21.31 -10.85 22.62
CA LYS A 483 21.44 -10.54 24.04
C LYS A 483 20.08 -10.09 24.57
N SER A 484 19.71 -10.48 25.79
CA SER A 484 18.49 -10.04 26.45
C SER A 484 18.72 -9.62 27.89
N ILE A 485 17.88 -8.72 28.39
CA ILE A 485 17.86 -8.34 29.80
C ILE A 485 16.44 -8.00 30.23
N ARG A 486 16.03 -8.51 31.40
CA ARG A 486 14.65 -8.35 31.89
C ARG A 486 14.58 -7.30 33.00
N ARG A 487 13.56 -6.45 32.94
CA ARG A 487 13.14 -5.56 34.03
C ARG A 487 11.72 -5.90 34.47
N SER A 488 11.53 -6.00 35.78
CA SER A 488 10.24 -6.26 36.42
C SER A 488 10.28 -5.75 37.87
N PRO A 489 9.23 -5.11 38.39
CA PRO A 489 8.02 -4.69 37.67
C PRO A 489 8.24 -3.38 36.87
N VAL A 490 7.31 -3.12 35.94
CA VAL A 490 7.17 -1.86 35.20
C VAL A 490 5.74 -1.38 35.41
N GLN A 491 5.59 -0.26 36.13
CA GLN A 491 4.29 0.21 36.61
C GLN A 491 3.66 1.33 35.77
N ASN A 492 4.40 1.84 34.78
CA ASN A 492 3.92 2.88 33.87
C ASN A 492 4.35 2.54 32.45
N PHE A 493 3.49 2.90 31.49
CA PHE A 493 3.86 2.98 30.08
C PHE A 493 4.90 4.08 29.87
N GLY A 494 5.65 3.99 28.77
CA GLY A 494 6.71 4.95 28.49
C GLY A 494 7.73 4.43 27.47
N VAL A 495 8.89 5.09 27.45
CA VAL A 495 9.98 4.76 26.52
C VAL A 495 11.09 4.04 27.28
N PHE A 496 11.56 2.93 26.71
CA PHE A 496 12.57 2.08 27.30
C PHE A 496 13.77 1.95 26.37
N THR A 497 14.95 1.77 26.95
CA THR A 497 16.20 1.47 26.22
C THR A 497 17.10 0.60 27.11
N VAL A 498 18.23 0.15 26.60
CA VAL A 498 19.24 -0.59 27.39
C VAL A 498 20.53 0.21 27.44
N ALA A 499 20.94 0.57 28.64
CA ALA A 499 22.16 1.31 28.92
C ALA A 499 23.11 0.49 29.80
N ASP A 500 24.40 0.79 29.72
CA ASP A 500 25.38 0.21 30.63
C ASP A 500 25.55 1.03 31.91
N ASN A 501 26.20 0.45 32.92
CA ASN A 501 26.46 1.12 34.20
C ASN A 501 27.36 2.35 34.10
N ASN A 502 28.11 2.51 33.00
CA ASN A 502 28.96 3.67 32.79
C ASN A 502 28.20 4.84 32.16
N THR A 503 26.94 4.61 31.77
CA THR A 503 26.14 5.56 31.03
C THR A 503 25.23 6.36 31.97
N ARG A 504 25.47 7.67 32.04
CA ARG A 504 24.62 8.63 32.76
C ARG A 504 23.65 9.28 31.78
N LEU A 505 22.42 8.75 31.71
CA LEU A 505 21.38 9.24 30.77
C LEU A 505 20.57 10.44 31.30
N SER A 506 20.70 10.79 32.58
CA SER A 506 19.98 11.89 33.21
C SER A 506 20.84 13.15 33.31
N VAL A 507 20.27 14.29 32.93
CA VAL A 507 20.86 15.62 33.13
C VAL A 507 20.96 16.00 34.62
N HIS A 508 20.25 15.26 35.50
CA HIS A 508 20.24 15.49 36.94
C HIS A 508 21.46 14.91 37.69
N ASP A 509 22.26 14.04 37.07
CA ASP A 509 23.40 13.37 37.72
C ASP A 509 24.75 13.99 37.39
N ASN A 510 24.81 15.32 37.40
CA ASN A 510 26.06 16.07 37.37
C ASN A 510 26.55 16.42 38.79
N THR A 511 26.34 15.51 39.76
CA THR A 511 26.73 15.68 41.18
C THR A 511 27.72 14.63 41.69
N SER A 512 28.37 13.87 40.80
CA SER A 512 29.53 13.05 41.21
C SER A 512 30.75 13.43 40.37
N GLY A 513 31.58 14.31 40.92
CA GLY A 513 32.90 14.61 40.34
C GLY A 513 33.28 16.09 40.26
N ARG A 514 32.43 17.03 40.68
CA ARG A 514 32.94 18.38 40.99
C ARG A 514 33.51 18.35 42.40
N GLU A 515 34.83 18.38 42.50
CA GLU A 515 35.51 18.85 43.69
C GLU A 515 34.89 20.23 44.04
N GLU A 516 34.07 20.29 45.08
CA GLU A 516 33.25 21.46 45.35
C GLU A 516 34.14 22.55 45.96
N ILE A 517 34.45 23.59 45.19
CA ILE A 517 35.06 24.80 45.71
C ILE A 517 33.94 25.71 46.19
N THR A 518 33.99 26.17 47.43
CA THR A 518 33.05 27.15 47.98
C THR A 518 33.79 28.39 48.46
N VAL A 519 33.24 29.58 48.20
CA VAL A 519 33.80 30.88 48.60
C VAL A 519 32.82 31.60 49.51
N TYR A 520 33.22 31.91 50.74
CA TYR A 520 32.37 32.59 51.73
C TYR A 520 33.20 33.42 52.74
N PRO A 521 32.68 34.49 53.35
CA PRO A 521 31.37 35.08 53.08
C PRO A 521 31.34 35.75 51.70
N ASN A 522 30.15 35.89 51.13
CA ASN A 522 29.90 36.74 49.98
C ASN A 522 28.56 37.44 50.23
N PRO A 523 28.52 38.79 50.38
CA PRO A 523 29.62 39.75 50.28
C PRO A 523 30.70 39.61 51.38
N ALA A 524 31.91 40.10 51.12
CA ALA A 524 33.07 40.04 52.01
C ALA A 524 33.70 41.41 52.27
N THR A 525 34.25 41.64 53.47
CA THR A 525 34.97 42.88 53.83
C THR A 525 36.48 42.64 53.86
N ASP A 526 36.97 41.78 54.76
CA ASP A 526 38.40 41.67 55.03
C ASP A 526 38.99 40.33 54.59
N ASN A 527 38.17 39.27 54.53
CA ASN A 527 38.61 37.94 54.13
C ASN A 527 37.54 37.15 53.39
N ILE A 528 38.00 36.18 52.61
CA ILE A 528 37.18 35.09 52.07
C ILE A 528 37.82 33.75 52.47
N ARG A 529 36.98 32.76 52.71
CA ARG A 529 37.34 31.37 52.95
C ARG A 529 37.03 30.58 51.71
N ILE A 530 38.02 29.81 51.27
CA ILE A 530 37.92 28.94 50.12
C ILE A 530 38.10 27.51 50.62
N THR A 531 37.05 26.70 50.56
CA THR A 531 37.13 25.27 50.87
C THR A 531 37.39 24.48 49.60
N CYS A 532 38.42 23.63 49.61
CA CYS A 532 38.78 22.73 48.52
C CYS A 532 38.83 21.29 49.01
N ASN A 533 38.06 20.40 48.37
CA ASN A 533 38.00 18.98 48.72
C ASN A 533 38.89 18.07 47.85
N GLY A 534 39.58 18.65 46.86
CA GLY A 534 40.49 17.95 45.93
C GLY A 534 41.97 18.05 46.29
N ASP A 535 42.75 17.02 45.94
CA ASP A 535 44.21 16.93 46.18
C ASP A 535 45.05 17.58 45.06
N GLY A 536 44.43 18.14 44.02
CA GLY A 536 45.09 18.63 42.80
C GLY A 536 45.40 20.13 42.73
N ILE A 537 44.81 20.98 43.59
CA ILE A 537 44.98 22.45 43.48
C ILE A 537 46.24 22.88 44.21
N LYS A 538 47.16 23.54 43.50
CA LYS A 538 48.34 24.17 44.12
C LYS A 538 48.38 25.69 43.99
N ASN A 539 47.73 26.25 42.96
CA ASN A 539 47.75 27.69 42.66
C ASN A 539 46.35 28.20 42.29
N ALA A 540 45.92 29.30 42.90
CA ALA A 540 44.67 30.01 42.62
C ALA A 540 44.90 31.52 42.55
N SER A 541 44.04 32.23 41.83
CA SER A 541 44.16 33.67 41.59
C SER A 541 42.80 34.37 41.68
N ILE A 542 42.79 35.61 42.16
CA ILE A 542 41.65 36.53 42.12
C ILE A 542 41.85 37.47 40.94
N TYR A 543 40.82 37.64 40.13
CA TYR A 543 40.77 38.53 38.98
C TYR A 543 39.74 39.62 39.20
N ASP A 544 40.04 40.85 38.76
CA ASP A 544 39.04 41.91 38.62
C ASP A 544 38.17 41.69 37.37
N MET A 545 37.13 42.51 37.18
CA MET A 545 36.22 42.40 36.03
C MET A 545 36.88 42.68 34.67
N SER A 546 38.09 43.23 34.64
CA SER A 546 38.86 43.40 33.41
C SER A 546 39.70 42.16 33.05
N GLY A 547 39.68 41.13 33.91
CA GLY A 547 40.47 39.91 33.74
C GLY A 547 41.92 40.05 34.21
N ARG A 548 42.26 41.12 34.93
CA ARG A 548 43.60 41.31 35.51
C ARG A 548 43.70 40.58 36.84
N ALA A 549 44.75 39.78 37.03
CA ALA A 549 45.03 39.10 38.30
C ALA A 549 45.42 40.12 39.37
N VAL A 550 44.61 40.26 40.41
CA VAL A 550 44.83 41.19 41.53
C VAL A 550 45.45 40.52 42.76
N LYS A 551 45.37 39.18 42.87
CA LYS A 551 46.00 38.42 43.95
C LYS A 551 46.23 36.97 43.53
N THR A 552 47.34 36.37 43.93
CA THR A 552 47.66 34.94 43.70
C THR A 552 48.00 34.26 45.01
N PHE A 553 47.54 33.04 45.23
CA PHE A 553 47.76 32.27 46.46
C PHE A 553 47.77 30.77 46.19
N GLN A 554 48.29 30.01 47.15
CA GLN A 554 48.28 28.55 47.09
C GLN A 554 47.11 28.00 47.90
N LEU A 555 46.46 26.98 47.37
CA LEU A 555 45.41 26.23 48.07
C LEU A 555 45.96 24.87 48.46
N GLY A 556 45.57 24.38 49.62
CA GLY A 556 45.73 22.99 50.03
C GLY A 556 44.36 22.35 50.25
N ARG A 557 44.35 21.06 50.61
CA ARG A 557 43.12 20.37 51.02
C ARG A 557 42.53 21.03 52.27
N GLY A 558 41.22 21.28 52.27
CA GLY A 558 40.50 21.92 53.37
C GLY A 558 40.18 23.40 53.11
N THR A 559 39.96 24.16 54.18
CA THR A 559 39.60 25.58 54.11
C THR A 559 40.82 26.48 54.25
N THR A 560 41.05 27.35 53.27
CA THR A 560 42.09 28.37 53.30
C THR A 560 41.45 29.75 53.48
N ASN A 561 41.99 30.58 54.38
CA ASN A 561 41.54 31.95 54.59
C ASN A 561 42.42 32.92 53.79
N ILE A 562 41.79 33.71 52.92
CA ILE A 562 42.45 34.68 52.04
C ILE A 562 42.05 36.07 52.48
N ASP A 563 43.03 36.86 52.91
CA ASP A 563 42.87 38.29 53.16
C ASP A 563 42.59 39.02 51.84
N ILE A 564 41.56 39.86 51.80
CA ILE A 564 41.16 40.69 50.65
C ILE A 564 40.98 42.16 51.05
N SER A 565 41.41 42.56 52.25
CA SER A 565 41.28 43.92 52.78
C SER A 565 41.94 44.99 51.89
N THR A 566 42.96 44.60 51.13
CA THR A 566 43.68 45.49 50.20
C THR A 566 43.02 45.64 48.83
N LEU A 567 41.97 44.88 48.53
CA LEU A 567 41.20 45.00 47.29
C LEU A 567 40.19 46.15 47.41
N SER A 568 40.05 46.96 46.36
CA SER A 568 39.00 47.98 46.28
C SER A 568 37.61 47.36 46.21
N ASN A 569 36.58 48.09 46.60
CA ASN A 569 35.19 47.61 46.52
C ASN A 569 34.82 47.27 45.06
N GLY A 570 34.19 46.12 44.86
CA GLY A 570 33.92 45.62 43.51
C GLY A 570 33.62 44.12 43.43
N ILE A 571 33.40 43.65 42.21
CA ILE A 571 33.16 42.24 41.90
C ILE A 571 34.46 41.60 41.46
N TYR A 572 34.77 40.44 42.02
CA TYR A 572 35.99 39.69 41.74
C TYR A 572 35.68 38.25 41.41
N GLN A 573 36.55 37.62 40.63
CA GLN A 573 36.46 36.21 40.27
C GLN A 573 37.67 35.43 40.79
N VAL A 574 37.44 34.41 41.61
CA VAL A 574 38.44 33.41 42.00
C VAL A 574 38.50 32.35 40.91
N SER A 575 39.70 32.06 40.42
CA SER A 575 39.96 30.95 39.49
C SER A 575 41.09 30.08 40.04
N CYS A 576 40.89 28.77 39.95
CA CYS A 576 41.80 27.74 40.43
C CYS A 576 42.29 26.91 39.24
N ASN A 577 43.60 26.68 39.13
CA ASN A 577 44.14 25.85 38.06
C ASN A 577 43.59 24.42 38.17
N GLY A 578 42.98 23.92 37.10
CA GLY A 578 42.31 22.61 37.04
C GLY A 578 40.78 22.67 37.06
N TYR A 579 40.18 23.85 37.22
CA TYR A 579 38.72 24.04 37.25
C TYR A 579 38.26 25.01 36.16
N THR A 580 37.27 24.59 35.38
CA THR A 580 36.68 25.41 34.31
C THR A 580 35.72 26.49 34.82
N ASN A 581 35.27 26.42 36.08
CA ASN A 581 34.37 27.40 36.67
C ASN A 581 35.10 28.29 37.69
N GLY A 582 35.10 29.61 37.47
CA GLY A 582 35.51 30.58 38.48
C GLY A 582 34.34 31.02 39.37
N PHE A 583 34.62 31.31 40.63
CA PHE A 583 33.65 31.75 41.63
C PHE A 583 33.67 33.27 41.76
N ARG A 584 32.49 33.90 41.77
CA ARG A 584 32.38 35.35 41.93
C ARG A 584 32.06 35.71 43.37
N PHE A 585 32.72 36.74 43.90
CA PHE A 585 32.37 37.36 45.18
C PHE A 585 32.33 38.88 45.07
N VAL A 586 31.58 39.51 45.96
CA VAL A 586 31.46 40.96 46.09
C VAL A 586 32.29 41.42 47.28
N LYS A 587 33.24 42.33 47.06
CA LYS A 587 33.98 43.05 48.10
C LYS A 587 33.26 44.35 48.42
N ASN A 588 32.85 44.51 49.69
CA ASN A 588 32.21 45.71 50.22
C ASN A 588 33.17 46.64 50.94
#